data_AF-A0A846BWY6-F1
#
_entry.id   AF-A0A846BWY6-F1
#
_cell.length_a   1.000
_cell.length_b   1.000
_cell.length_c   1.000
_cell.angle_alpha   90.00
_cell.angle_beta   90.00
_cell.angle_gamma   90.00
#
_symmetry.space_group_name_H-M   'P 1'
#
loop_
_entity.id
_entity.type
_entity.pdbx_description
1 polymer ?
#
loop_
_entity_poly.entity_id
_entity_poly.type
_entity_poly.pdbx_seq_one_letter_code
_entity_poly.pdbx_strand_id
1 'polypeptide(L)'
;MTSEPSQSSTGADAVDAAIAQGIDLDGTPIPAAKLELYNQVMALEAGRQRSGVTNSMRSRIVRIGAKHIPQAELNQQLIDADFVPLKDKEIAFYYK
;
A
#
# COMPACT_ATOMS: atom_id res chain seq x y z
N MET A 1 -15.31 37.22 9.33
CA MET A 1 -16.08 35.96 9.29
C MET A 1 -15.26 34.99 8.47
N THR A 2 -14.78 33.95 9.13
CA THR A 2 -13.85 32.94 8.62
C THR A 2 -14.53 32.05 7.58
N SER A 3 -13.95 31.96 6.39
CA SER A 3 -14.30 30.97 5.39
C SER A 3 -13.69 29.62 5.80
N GLU A 4 -14.51 28.65 6.18
CA GLU A 4 -14.06 27.27 6.29
C GLU A 4 -13.87 26.70 4.88
N PRO A 5 -12.71 26.09 4.55
CA PRO A 5 -12.58 25.35 3.31
C PRO A 5 -13.34 24.03 3.45
N SER A 6 -14.40 23.88 2.67
CA SER A 6 -15.05 22.59 2.41
C SER A 6 -13.98 21.61 1.90
N GLN A 7 -13.56 20.70 2.78
CA GLN A 7 -12.64 19.62 2.44
C GLN A 7 -13.35 18.67 1.47
N SER A 8 -13.22 18.90 0.18
CA SER A 8 -13.55 17.95 -0.86
C SER A 8 -12.49 16.84 -0.87
N SER A 9 -12.60 15.89 0.07
CA SER A 9 -11.82 14.65 0.03
C SER A 9 -12.23 13.89 -1.23
N THR A 10 -11.31 13.75 -2.19
CA THR A 10 -11.57 12.96 -3.40
C THR A 10 -10.75 11.68 -3.32
N GLY A 11 -11.34 10.55 -3.71
CA GLY A 11 -10.65 9.25 -3.73
C GLY A 11 -10.60 8.55 -2.36
N ALA A 12 -9.42 8.05 -1.98
CA ALA A 12 -9.22 7.19 -0.81
C ALA A 12 -9.64 7.85 0.52
N ASP A 13 -9.39 9.15 0.66
CA ASP A 13 -9.72 9.90 1.89
C ASP A 13 -11.23 9.93 2.18
N ALA A 14 -12.07 9.93 1.13
CA ALA A 14 -13.53 9.88 1.29
C ALA A 14 -14.02 8.52 1.79
N VAL A 15 -13.37 7.44 1.34
CA VAL A 15 -13.70 6.06 1.75
C VAL A 15 -13.33 5.85 3.22
N ASP A 16 -12.14 6.29 3.64
CA ASP A 16 -11.70 6.16 5.02
C ASP A 16 -12.61 6.97 5.97
N ALA A 17 -13.01 8.17 5.56
CA ALA A 17 -13.96 9.00 6.31
C ALA A 17 -15.34 8.35 6.45
N ALA A 18 -15.83 7.71 5.39
CA ALA A 18 -17.12 7.02 5.38
C ALA A 18 -17.10 5.76 6.28
N ILE A 19 -16.03 4.96 6.20
CA ILE A 19 -15.82 3.80 7.08
C ILE A 19 -15.77 4.22 8.56
N ALA A 20 -15.04 5.31 8.86
CA ALA A 20 -14.97 5.84 10.23
C ALA A 20 -16.33 6.32 10.76
N GLN A 21 -17.22 6.80 9.87
CA GLN A 21 -18.59 7.19 10.19
C GLN A 21 -19.58 6.01 10.20
N GLY A 22 -19.16 4.82 9.74
CA GLY A 22 -20.01 3.65 9.62
C GLY A 22 -21.06 3.75 8.51
N ILE A 23 -20.82 4.59 7.50
CA ILE A 23 -21.70 4.79 6.34
C ILE A 23 -20.94 4.53 5.05
N ASP A 24 -21.64 4.10 4.00
CA ASP A 24 -21.11 4.03 2.64
C ASP A 24 -21.12 5.43 2.00
N LEU A 25 -20.49 5.58 0.83
CA LEU A 25 -20.42 6.86 0.11
C LEU A 25 -21.80 7.35 -0.36
N ASP A 26 -22.79 6.47 -0.44
CA ASP A 26 -24.18 6.81 -0.73
C ASP A 26 -25.00 7.15 0.54
N GLY A 27 -24.38 7.12 1.71
CA GLY A 27 -25.00 7.40 3.01
C GLY A 27 -25.72 6.23 3.65
N THR A 28 -25.74 5.04 3.03
CA THR A 28 -26.31 3.84 3.65
C THR A 28 -25.44 3.33 4.80
N PRO A 29 -26.01 2.74 5.87
CA PRO A 29 -25.21 2.22 6.97
C PRO A 29 -24.42 0.97 6.55
N ILE A 30 -23.14 0.91 6.94
CA ILE A 30 -22.31 -0.28 6.74
C ILE A 30 -22.74 -1.35 7.75
N PRO A 31 -22.99 -2.61 7.32
CA PRO A 31 -23.28 -3.71 8.23
C PRO A 31 -22.20 -3.88 9.33
N ALA A 32 -22.64 -4.01 10.58
CA ALA A 32 -21.75 -4.08 11.75
C ALA A 32 -20.66 -5.16 11.64
N ALA A 33 -21.01 -6.36 11.14
CA ALA A 33 -20.05 -7.44 10.95
C ALA A 33 -18.91 -7.09 9.97
N LYS A 34 -19.17 -6.22 8.97
CA LYS A 34 -18.13 -5.75 8.05
C LYS A 34 -17.19 -4.75 8.73
N LEU A 35 -17.74 -3.82 9.51
CA LEU A 35 -16.94 -2.85 10.27
C LEU A 35 -16.09 -3.54 11.33
N GLU A 36 -16.65 -4.51 12.04
CA GLU A 36 -15.92 -5.30 13.05
C GLU A 36 -14.73 -6.03 12.43
N LEU A 37 -14.94 -6.72 11.30
CA LEU A 37 -13.87 -7.40 10.58
C LEU A 37 -12.80 -6.41 10.07
N TYR A 38 -13.22 -5.27 9.49
CA TYR A 38 -12.29 -4.24 9.03
C TYR A 38 -11.41 -3.73 10.18
N ASN A 39 -12.03 -3.35 11.31
CA ASN A 39 -11.33 -2.82 12.48
C ASN A 39 -10.37 -3.86 13.07
N GLN A 40 -10.78 -5.12 13.14
CA GLN A 40 -9.92 -6.21 13.60
C GLN A 40 -8.67 -6.33 12.73
N VAL A 41 -8.81 -6.34 11.41
CA VAL A 41 -7.67 -6.47 10.48
C VAL A 41 -6.78 -5.22 10.53
N MET A 42 -7.35 -4.02 10.60
CA MET A 42 -6.57 -2.79 10.72
C MET A 42 -5.79 -2.69 12.04
N ALA A 43 -6.36 -3.19 13.14
CA ALA A 43 -5.64 -3.29 14.40
C ALA A 43 -4.42 -4.22 14.32
N LEU A 44 -4.54 -5.34 13.58
CA LEU A 44 -3.41 -6.24 13.33
C LEU A 44 -2.31 -5.56 12.50
N GLU A 45 -2.66 -4.79 11.46
CA GLU A 45 -1.68 -4.06 10.65
C GLU A 45 -1.05 -2.88 11.43
N ALA A 46 -1.82 -2.20 12.29
CA ALA A 46 -1.31 -1.11 13.12
C ALA A 46 -0.24 -1.57 14.11
N GLY A 47 -0.34 -2.81 14.61
CA GLY A 47 0.67 -3.44 15.47
C GLY A 47 1.92 -3.93 14.73
N ARG A 48 1.96 -3.85 13.39
CA ARG A 48 3.06 -4.37 12.60
C ARG A 48 4.24 -3.39 12.59
N GLN A 49 5.43 -3.92 12.88
CA GLN A 49 6.66 -3.16 12.62
C GLN A 49 6.82 -2.95 11.11
N ARG A 50 6.73 -1.70 10.67
CA ARG A 50 6.94 -1.35 9.26
C ARG A 50 8.39 -1.65 8.87
N SER A 51 8.58 -2.17 7.66
CA SER A 51 9.92 -2.26 7.08
C SER A 51 10.53 -0.86 6.97
N GLY A 52 11.81 -0.73 7.36
CA GLY A 52 12.55 0.51 7.17
C GLY A 52 12.50 1.02 5.73
N VAL A 53 12.72 2.32 5.53
CA VAL A 53 12.57 3.02 4.24
C VAL A 53 13.33 2.31 3.13
N THR A 54 14.58 1.91 3.35
CA THR A 54 15.43 1.19 2.39
C THR A 54 14.79 -0.11 1.90
N ASN A 55 14.24 -0.92 2.81
CA ASN A 55 13.57 -2.17 2.43
C ASN A 55 12.29 -1.90 1.62
N SER A 56 11.54 -0.88 2.02
CA SER A 56 10.32 -0.46 1.32
C SER A 56 10.62 0.07 -0.09
N MET A 57 11.70 0.84 -0.25
CA MET A 57 12.20 1.29 -1.55
C MET A 57 12.60 0.10 -2.42
N ARG A 58 13.43 -0.82 -1.92
CA ARG A 58 13.86 -2.01 -2.66
C ARG A 58 12.67 -2.83 -3.14
N SER A 59 11.70 -3.11 -2.26
CA SER A 59 10.52 -3.89 -2.63
C SER A 59 9.69 -3.20 -3.72
N ARG A 60 9.60 -1.87 -3.72
CA ARG A 60 8.93 -1.11 -4.79
C ARG A 60 9.70 -1.18 -6.10
N ILE A 61 11.03 -1.01 -6.06
CA ILE A 61 11.91 -1.15 -7.22
C ILE A 61 11.76 -2.53 -7.85
N VAL A 62 11.85 -3.61 -7.06
CA VAL A 62 11.68 -4.99 -7.58
C VAL A 62 10.30 -5.17 -8.21
N ARG A 63 9.22 -4.80 -7.50
CA ARG A 63 7.83 -5.02 -7.96
C ARG A 63 7.47 -4.24 -9.22
N ILE A 64 7.96 -3.01 -9.36
CA ILE A 64 7.64 -2.14 -10.49
C ILE A 64 8.66 -2.34 -11.61
N GLY A 65 9.95 -2.36 -11.29
CA GLY A 65 11.04 -2.56 -12.23
C GLY A 65 10.90 -3.87 -13.01
N ALA A 66 10.46 -4.96 -12.38
CA ALA A 66 10.30 -6.23 -13.07
C ALA A 66 9.23 -6.24 -14.18
N LYS A 67 8.35 -5.23 -14.21
CA LYS A 67 7.38 -5.05 -15.30
C LYS A 67 7.97 -4.39 -16.55
N HIS A 68 9.16 -3.79 -16.43
CA HIS A 68 9.72 -2.88 -17.43
C HIS A 68 11.18 -3.19 -17.79
N ILE A 69 11.92 -3.83 -16.89
CA ILE A 69 13.37 -4.04 -17.00
C ILE A 69 13.65 -5.54 -17.02
N PRO A 70 14.46 -6.07 -17.96
CA PRO A 70 14.88 -7.46 -17.98
C PRO A 70 15.54 -7.90 -16.66
N GLN A 71 15.36 -9.16 -16.28
CA GLN A 71 15.83 -9.69 -14.99
C GLN A 71 17.31 -9.40 -14.72
N ALA A 72 18.19 -9.68 -15.68
CA ALA A 72 19.64 -9.49 -15.51
C ALA A 72 19.98 -8.01 -15.28
N GLU A 73 19.32 -7.11 -16.02
CA GLU A 73 19.54 -5.67 -15.93
C GLU A 73 19.02 -5.12 -14.60
N LEU A 74 17.81 -5.48 -14.17
CA LEU A 74 17.28 -5.05 -12.88
C LEU A 74 18.12 -5.57 -11.71
N ASN A 75 18.61 -6.81 -11.80
CA ASN A 75 19.48 -7.38 -10.78
C ASN A 75 20.79 -6.60 -10.66
N GLN A 76 21.40 -6.23 -11.78
CA GLN A 76 22.62 -5.43 -11.78
C GLN A 76 22.38 -4.03 -11.21
N GLN A 77 21.28 -3.37 -11.60
CA GLN A 77 20.92 -2.06 -11.05
C GLN A 77 20.69 -2.08 -9.52
N LEU A 78 20.17 -3.18 -8.97
CA LEU A 78 20.05 -3.33 -7.52
C LEU A 78 21.43 -3.42 -6.85
N ILE A 79 22.35 -4.21 -7.42
CA ILE A 79 23.71 -4.37 -6.90
C ILE A 79 24.47 -3.04 -6.95
N ASP A 80 24.39 -2.34 -8.09
CA ASP A 80 25.08 -1.06 -8.30
C ASP A 80 24.57 0.04 -7.35
N ALA A 81 23.34 -0.09 -6.86
CA ALA A 81 22.72 0.81 -5.90
C ALA A 81 22.79 0.31 -4.44
N ASP A 82 23.68 -0.64 -4.14
CA ASP A 82 23.89 -1.25 -2.82
C ASP A 82 22.63 -1.89 -2.21
N PHE A 83 21.68 -2.31 -3.04
CA PHE A 83 20.56 -3.15 -2.62
C PHE A 83 20.91 -4.63 -2.71
N VAL A 84 20.26 -5.43 -1.86
CA VAL A 84 20.32 -6.89 -1.99
C VAL A 84 19.87 -7.30 -3.40
N PRO A 85 20.60 -8.17 -4.12
CA PRO A 85 20.21 -8.67 -5.44
C PRO A 85 18.82 -9.30 -5.45
N LEU A 86 18.25 -9.53 -6.63
CA LEU A 86 17.00 -10.26 -6.78
C LEU A 86 17.10 -11.63 -6.09
N LYS A 87 16.08 -11.97 -5.29
CA LYS A 87 15.97 -13.28 -4.64
C LYS A 87 15.28 -14.26 -5.57
N ASP A 88 15.57 -15.55 -5.44
CA ASP A 88 14.96 -16.60 -6.28
C ASP A 88 13.43 -16.55 -6.29
N LYS A 89 12.81 -16.32 -5.11
CA LYS A 89 11.36 -16.16 -5.00
C LYS A 89 10.82 -14.93 -5.74
N GLU A 90 11.61 -13.86 -5.83
CA GLU A 90 11.23 -12.64 -6.53
C GLU A 90 11.33 -12.88 -8.05
N ILE A 91 12.41 -13.54 -8.50
CA ILE A 91 12.59 -13.95 -9.89
C ILE A 91 11.44 -14.86 -10.33
N ALA A 92 11.20 -15.93 -9.58
CA ALA A 92 10.15 -16.90 -9.87
C ALA A 92 8.74 -16.28 -9.86
N PHE A 93 8.51 -15.19 -9.14
CA PHE A 93 7.20 -14.54 -9.10
C PHE A 93 7.02 -13.50 -10.21
N TYR A 94 8.03 -12.68 -10.51
CA TYR A 94 7.89 -11.52 -11.40
C TYR A 94 8.34 -11.75 -12.85
N TYR A 95 9.21 -12.72 -13.13
CA TYR A 95 9.80 -12.96 -14.46
C TYR A 95 9.38 -14.30 -15.08
N LYS A 96 8.12 -14.68 -14.88
CA LYS A 96 7.52 -15.87 -15.52
C LYS A 96 7.21 -15.62 -16.99
#